data_AF-A0A496U1V7-F1
#
_entry.id   AF-A0A496U1V7-F1
#
_cell.length_a   1.000
_cell.length_b   1.000
_cell.length_c   1.000
_cell.angle_alpha   90.00
_cell.angle_beta   90.00
_cell.angle_gamma   90.00
#
_symmetry.space_group_name_H-M   'P 1'
#
loop_
_entity.id
_entity.type
_entity.pdbx_description
1 polymer ?
#
loop_
_entity_poly.entity_id
_entity_poly.type
_entity_poly.pdbx_seq_one_letter_code
_entity_poly.pdbx_strand_id
1 'polypeptide(L)'
;MKKPFLFSVIVIGFSSILTQIIFLRESISGFYGNELLLGVVLGNWLLLTGIGSYLGRFSKGRLELFIITEILLAIIVIPSIFLIGIIRNFIATPGELLPLNLVFFYSLLILSPFCLLSGFQFTLASKIFSREKKDKAYEASKVYVLDSIGDLLGGFFFSYFLVFFFDSFQSISLIIFLNLFSGFLLSKNLRRGREFKALISFLAIFFFILLSQFNLSLISTEIQFSPQRVLAQENSIYGNLVVTQRESQLNFYENSFPLFSTGNNFSNEEKIHYAMLQNPSAERVLLISGGISGTMNEILKYPEIERIDYVELDPKIIELGRKFLSENLKSERIRVHNIDGRLWVKKSKEKYDSVIIDLP
;
A
#
# COMPACT_ATOMS: atom_id res chain seq x y z
N MET A 1 -14.10 -28.60 18.49
CA MET A 1 -13.69 -27.22 18.82
C MET A 1 -12.19 -26.95 18.58
N LYS A 2 -11.27 -27.77 19.10
CA LYS A 2 -9.82 -27.48 19.09
C LYS A 2 -9.21 -27.14 17.72
N LYS A 3 -9.34 -27.99 16.69
CA LYS A 3 -8.69 -27.72 15.38
C LYS A 3 -9.21 -26.42 14.70
N PRO A 4 -10.53 -26.20 14.54
CA PRO A 4 -11.06 -24.95 13.99
C PRO A 4 -10.64 -23.71 14.79
N PHE A 5 -10.56 -23.82 16.11
CA PHE A 5 -10.15 -22.70 16.96
C PHE A 5 -8.64 -22.40 16.88
N LEU A 6 -7.78 -23.42 16.76
CA LEU A 6 -6.36 -23.19 16.53
C LEU A 6 -6.12 -22.51 15.17
N PHE A 7 -6.89 -22.92 14.14
CA PHE A 7 -6.89 -22.25 12.84
C PHE A 7 -7.32 -20.78 12.97
N SER A 8 -8.39 -20.49 13.72
CA SER A 8 -8.85 -19.10 13.90
C SER A 8 -7.81 -18.22 14.58
N VAL A 9 -7.00 -18.77 15.50
CA VAL A 9 -5.88 -18.02 16.12
C VAL A 9 -4.80 -17.67 15.09
N ILE A 10 -4.45 -18.59 14.19
CA ILE A 10 -3.51 -18.30 13.10
C ILE A 10 -4.09 -17.21 12.17
N VAL A 11 -5.41 -17.25 11.91
CA VAL A 11 -6.10 -16.24 11.09
C VAL A 11 -6.05 -14.85 11.73
N ILE A 12 -6.04 -14.73 13.07
CA ILE A 12 -5.88 -13.44 13.77
C ILE A 12 -4.56 -12.80 13.36
N GLY A 13 -3.43 -13.46 13.62
CA GLY A 13 -2.11 -12.92 13.28
C GLY A 13 -1.98 -12.64 11.79
N PHE A 14 -2.38 -13.60 10.95
CA PHE A 14 -2.36 -13.43 9.49
C PHE A 14 -3.14 -12.18 9.05
N SER A 15 -4.34 -11.97 9.59
CA SER A 15 -5.18 -10.82 9.24
C SER A 15 -4.62 -9.52 9.81
N SER A 16 -4.08 -9.56 11.02
CA SER A 16 -3.50 -8.40 11.70
C SER A 16 -2.31 -7.85 10.91
N ILE A 17 -1.33 -8.70 10.58
CA ILE A 17 -0.15 -8.27 9.83
C ILE A 17 -0.49 -7.85 8.39
N LEU A 18 -1.42 -8.56 7.72
CA LEU A 18 -1.79 -8.21 6.34
C LEU A 18 -2.48 -6.84 6.31
N THR A 19 -3.42 -6.61 7.22
CA THR A 19 -4.05 -5.29 7.35
C THR A 19 -3.02 -4.24 7.72
N GLN A 20 -2.06 -4.54 8.61
CA GLN A 20 -1.02 -3.58 8.98
C GLN A 20 -0.19 -3.15 7.78
N ILE A 21 0.32 -4.10 6.99
CA ILE A 21 1.15 -3.81 5.82
C ILE A 21 0.35 -3.01 4.77
N ILE A 22 -0.87 -3.43 4.47
CA ILE A 22 -1.74 -2.73 3.51
C ILE A 22 -2.05 -1.32 4.01
N PHE A 23 -2.37 -1.16 5.29
CA PHE A 23 -2.64 0.15 5.88
C PHE A 23 -1.43 1.08 5.81
N LEU A 24 -0.21 0.57 6.08
CA LEU A 24 1.00 1.36 5.95
C LEU A 24 1.25 1.79 4.49
N ARG A 25 1.08 0.88 3.53
CA ARG A 25 1.22 1.20 2.10
C ARG A 25 0.25 2.30 1.67
N GLU A 26 -1.02 2.17 2.05
CA GLU A 26 -2.04 3.17 1.74
C GLU A 26 -1.82 4.48 2.52
N SER A 27 -1.22 4.43 3.71
CA SER A 27 -0.83 5.62 4.48
C SER A 27 0.27 6.42 3.76
N ILE A 28 1.21 5.75 3.07
CA ILE A 28 2.24 6.44 2.29
C ILE A 28 1.58 7.26 1.18
N SER A 29 0.61 6.67 0.47
CA SER A 29 -0.16 7.37 -0.56
C SER A 29 -1.09 8.45 0.00
N GLY A 30 -1.77 8.17 1.11
CA GLY A 30 -2.74 9.08 1.72
C GLY A 30 -2.10 10.29 2.42
N PHE A 31 -0.92 10.12 3.04
CA PHE A 31 -0.29 11.15 3.85
C PHE A 31 1.02 11.72 3.29
N TYR A 32 1.46 11.30 2.09
CA TYR A 32 2.74 11.73 1.51
C TYR A 32 3.89 11.33 2.45
N GLY A 33 3.86 10.04 2.82
CA GLY A 33 4.61 9.48 3.94
C GLY A 33 6.12 9.54 3.77
N ASN A 34 6.80 10.28 4.65
CA ASN A 34 8.20 10.02 5.00
C ASN A 34 8.27 8.97 6.14
N GLU A 35 9.47 8.50 6.46
CA GLU A 35 9.69 7.46 7.48
C GLU A 35 9.10 7.82 8.87
N LEU A 36 9.09 9.11 9.21
CA LEU A 36 8.53 9.60 10.47
C LEU A 36 7.02 9.37 10.56
N LEU A 37 6.29 9.54 9.44
CA LEU A 37 4.85 9.30 9.39
C LEU A 37 4.52 7.81 9.57
N LEU A 38 5.33 6.92 9.00
CA LEU A 38 5.21 5.47 9.24
C LEU A 38 5.40 5.13 10.72
N GLY A 39 6.38 5.76 11.39
CA GLY A 39 6.59 5.62 12.82
C GLY A 39 5.37 6.02 13.65
N VAL A 40 4.70 7.13 13.29
CA VAL A 40 3.46 7.59 13.97
C VAL A 40 2.31 6.61 13.76
N VAL A 41 2.09 6.16 12.51
CA VAL A 41 1.01 5.21 12.19
C VAL A 41 1.23 3.88 12.92
N LEU A 42 2.46 3.36 12.92
CA LEU A 42 2.84 2.16 13.68
C LEU A 42 2.68 2.35 15.20
N GLY A 43 3.06 3.51 15.72
CA GLY A 43 2.88 3.86 17.13
C GLY A 43 1.39 3.82 17.53
N ASN A 44 0.53 4.44 16.71
CA ASN A 44 -0.92 4.41 16.89
C ASN A 44 -1.50 2.99 16.78
N TRP A 45 -1.02 2.19 15.83
CA TRP A 45 -1.40 0.79 15.70
C TRP A 45 -1.12 0.00 16.98
N LEU A 46 0.10 0.08 17.50
CA LEU A 46 0.52 -0.63 18.71
C LEU A 46 -0.23 -0.14 19.95
N LEU A 47 -0.40 1.18 20.10
CA LEU A 47 -1.14 1.79 21.20
C LEU A 47 -2.59 1.29 21.23
N LEU A 48 -3.31 1.40 20.10
CA LEU A 48 -4.71 1.01 19.99
C LEU A 48 -4.90 -0.50 20.16
N THR A 49 -4.01 -1.32 19.59
CA THR A 49 -4.05 -2.78 19.78
C THR A 49 -3.81 -3.16 21.24
N GLY A 50 -2.91 -2.45 21.93
CA GLY A 50 -2.68 -2.59 23.37
C GLY A 50 -3.92 -2.23 24.20
N ILE A 51 -4.59 -1.11 23.89
CA ILE A 51 -5.85 -0.71 24.52
C ILE A 51 -6.95 -1.75 24.28
N GLY A 52 -7.10 -2.22 23.04
CA GLY A 52 -8.04 -3.28 22.68
C GLY A 52 -7.81 -4.56 23.49
N SER A 53 -6.55 -4.97 23.59
CA SER A 53 -6.13 -6.13 24.39
C SER A 53 -6.46 -5.96 25.87
N TYR A 54 -6.26 -4.77 26.43
CA TYR A 54 -6.66 -4.44 27.80
C TYR A 54 -8.18 -4.52 27.99
N LEU A 55 -8.98 -3.96 27.08
CA LEU A 55 -10.45 -4.06 27.13
C LEU A 55 -10.93 -5.51 27.04
N GLY A 56 -10.24 -6.35 26.26
CA GLY A 56 -10.49 -7.80 26.18
C GLY A 56 -10.41 -8.52 27.54
N ARG A 57 -9.68 -7.96 28.52
CA ARG A 57 -9.58 -8.51 29.89
C ARG A 57 -10.89 -8.47 30.66
N PHE A 58 -11.88 -7.67 30.26
CA PHE A 58 -13.21 -7.65 30.87
C PHE A 58 -14.22 -8.58 30.18
N SER A 59 -13.86 -9.18 29.04
CA SER A 59 -14.76 -10.07 28.30
C SER A 59 -15.05 -11.39 29.02
N LYS A 60 -16.25 -11.94 28.81
CA LYS A 60 -16.69 -13.23 29.39
C LYS A 60 -16.16 -14.47 28.66
N GLY A 61 -15.20 -14.34 27.73
CA GLY A 61 -14.59 -15.49 27.04
C GLY A 61 -15.58 -16.36 26.27
N ARG A 62 -16.53 -15.76 25.54
CA ARG A 62 -17.59 -16.48 24.82
C ARG A 62 -17.22 -16.65 23.35
N LEU A 63 -17.40 -17.86 22.81
CA LEU A 63 -17.15 -18.15 21.40
C LEU A 63 -18.04 -17.33 20.45
N GLU A 64 -19.28 -17.05 20.84
CA GLU A 64 -20.18 -16.18 20.06
C GLU A 64 -19.60 -14.78 19.86
N LEU A 65 -19.02 -14.20 20.92
CA LEU A 65 -18.39 -12.89 20.86
C LEU A 65 -17.16 -12.90 19.95
N PHE A 66 -16.44 -14.02 19.91
CA PHE A 66 -15.27 -14.18 19.05
C PHE A 66 -15.65 -14.23 17.56
N ILE A 67 -16.71 -14.95 17.22
CA ILE A 67 -17.21 -14.97 15.84
C ILE A 67 -17.75 -13.59 15.43
N ILE A 68 -18.40 -12.88 16.36
CA ILE A 68 -18.83 -11.49 16.11
C ILE A 68 -17.63 -10.59 15.81
N THR A 69 -16.52 -10.70 16.56
CA THR A 69 -15.33 -9.89 16.28
C THR A 69 -14.68 -10.25 14.95
N GLU A 70 -14.65 -11.53 14.55
CA GLU A 70 -14.17 -11.94 13.21
C GLU A 70 -15.00 -11.30 12.08
N ILE A 71 -16.33 -11.30 12.22
CA ILE A 71 -17.23 -10.66 11.26
C ILE A 71 -17.00 -9.15 11.22
N LEU A 72 -16.86 -8.50 12.39
CA LEU A 72 -16.62 -7.06 12.46
C LEU A 72 -15.27 -6.68 11.84
N LEU A 73 -14.20 -7.45 12.08
CA LEU A 73 -12.89 -7.22 11.45
C LEU A 73 -12.97 -7.34 9.93
N ALA A 74 -13.72 -8.33 9.41
CA ALA A 74 -13.94 -8.48 7.97
C ALA A 74 -14.71 -7.29 7.37
N ILE A 75 -15.67 -6.71 8.09
CA ILE A 75 -16.44 -5.55 7.60
C ILE A 75 -15.61 -4.28 7.67
N ILE A 76 -14.89 -4.06 8.77
CA ILE A 76 -14.30 -2.76 9.10
C ILE A 76 -13.03 -2.43 8.32
N VAL A 77 -12.33 -3.45 7.81
CA VAL A 77 -11.09 -3.27 7.05
C VAL A 77 -11.32 -2.49 5.75
N ILE A 78 -12.46 -2.68 5.06
CA ILE A 78 -12.77 -1.95 3.82
C ILE A 78 -12.90 -0.44 4.07
N PRO A 79 -13.80 0.06 4.95
CA PRO A 79 -13.93 1.49 5.17
C PRO A 79 -12.67 2.09 5.80
N SER A 80 -11.93 1.37 6.65
CA SER A 80 -10.66 1.88 7.18
C SER A 80 -9.65 2.20 6.07
N ILE A 81 -9.53 1.32 5.08
CA ILE A 81 -8.62 1.52 3.95
C ILE A 81 -9.16 2.52 2.94
N PHE A 82 -10.47 2.48 2.66
CA PHE A 82 -11.09 3.48 1.79
C PHE A 82 -10.97 4.91 2.35
N LEU A 83 -11.19 5.07 3.66
CA LEU A 83 -11.08 6.36 4.33
C LEU A 83 -9.67 6.93 4.23
N ILE A 84 -8.62 6.11 4.32
CA ILE A 84 -7.24 6.60 4.25
C ILE A 84 -6.89 7.16 2.86
N GLY A 85 -7.46 6.57 1.80
CA GLY A 85 -7.26 7.04 0.43
C GLY A 85 -7.93 8.40 0.18
N ILE A 86 -9.08 8.66 0.80
CA ILE A 86 -9.87 9.88 0.56
C ILE A 86 -9.65 10.97 1.61
N ILE A 87 -9.12 10.64 2.80
CA ILE A 87 -9.07 11.57 3.94
C ILE A 87 -8.33 12.86 3.56
N ARG A 88 -7.29 12.75 2.72
CA ARG A 88 -6.46 13.89 2.32
C ARG A 88 -7.27 15.04 1.74
N ASN A 89 -8.25 14.75 0.89
CA ASN A 89 -9.08 15.77 0.24
C ASN A 89 -9.85 16.65 1.23
N PHE A 90 -10.05 16.15 2.45
CA PHE A 90 -10.76 16.87 3.51
C PHE A 90 -9.82 17.63 4.45
N ILE A 91 -8.53 17.25 4.50
CA ILE A 91 -7.61 17.69 5.57
C ILE A 91 -6.42 18.51 5.08
N ALA A 92 -6.08 18.43 3.80
CA ALA A 92 -4.93 19.14 3.25
C ALA A 92 -5.21 19.67 1.84
N THR A 93 -4.53 20.75 1.50
CA THR A 93 -4.52 21.24 0.13
C THR A 93 -3.60 20.39 -0.75
N PRO A 94 -3.93 20.17 -2.04
CA PRO A 94 -3.05 19.42 -2.94
C PRO A 94 -1.65 20.04 -3.01
N GLY A 95 -0.63 19.25 -2.68
CA GLY A 95 0.78 19.68 -2.70
C GLY A 95 1.34 20.09 -1.34
N GLU A 96 0.50 20.18 -0.31
CA GLU A 96 0.95 20.45 1.07
C GLU A 96 1.40 19.16 1.76
N LEU A 97 2.51 19.25 2.50
CA LEU A 97 2.95 18.22 3.44
C LEU A 97 2.10 18.28 4.70
N LEU A 98 1.53 17.13 5.08
CA LEU A 98 0.70 17.07 6.27
C LEU A 98 1.52 17.24 7.54
N PRO A 99 1.12 18.15 8.44
CA PRO A 99 1.79 18.28 9.72
C PRO A 99 1.51 17.06 10.60
N LEU A 100 2.52 16.67 11.39
CA LEU A 100 2.55 15.39 12.10
C LEU A 100 1.38 15.22 13.09
N ASN A 101 0.90 16.31 13.70
CA ASN A 101 -0.26 16.29 14.59
C ASN A 101 -1.53 15.82 13.87
N LEU A 102 -1.78 16.27 12.63
CA LEU A 102 -2.96 15.83 11.88
C LEU A 102 -2.84 14.35 11.51
N VAL A 103 -1.67 13.91 11.05
CA VAL A 103 -1.43 12.48 10.76
C VAL A 103 -1.65 11.64 12.02
N PHE A 104 -1.16 12.09 13.18
CA PHE A 104 -1.41 11.41 14.45
C PHE A 104 -2.92 11.27 14.74
N PHE A 105 -3.70 12.35 14.70
CA PHE A 105 -5.13 12.30 15.03
C PHE A 105 -5.96 11.49 14.02
N TYR A 106 -5.75 11.69 12.72
CA TYR A 106 -6.54 10.99 11.70
C TYR A 106 -6.17 9.52 11.60
N SER A 107 -4.87 9.17 11.67
CA SER A 107 -4.48 7.75 11.70
C SER A 107 -5.00 7.07 12.97
N LEU A 108 -4.97 7.73 14.13
CA LEU A 108 -5.56 7.21 15.37
C LEU A 108 -7.07 6.95 15.21
N LEU A 109 -7.81 7.90 14.62
CA LEU A 109 -9.25 7.77 14.42
C LEU A 109 -9.59 6.61 13.47
N ILE A 110 -8.93 6.56 12.30
CA ILE A 110 -9.19 5.56 11.24
C ILE A 110 -8.78 4.16 11.70
N LEU A 111 -7.65 4.03 12.42
CA LEU A 111 -7.16 2.75 12.95
C LEU A 111 -7.97 2.25 14.14
N SER A 112 -8.57 3.15 14.93
CA SER A 112 -9.23 2.81 16.18
C SER A 112 -10.19 1.61 16.09
N PRO A 113 -11.08 1.50 15.08
CA PRO A 113 -12.08 0.46 15.10
C PRO A 113 -11.45 -0.92 14.82
N PHE A 114 -10.52 -1.00 13.87
CA PHE A 114 -9.82 -2.24 13.54
C PHE A 114 -8.86 -2.67 14.66
N CYS A 115 -7.99 -1.75 15.13
CA CYS A 115 -6.95 -2.08 16.11
C CYS A 115 -7.52 -2.45 17.48
N LEU A 116 -8.55 -1.73 17.95
CA LEU A 116 -9.21 -2.05 19.21
C LEU A 116 -9.89 -3.43 19.14
N LEU A 117 -10.55 -3.75 18.03
CA LEU A 117 -11.18 -5.06 17.82
C LEU A 117 -10.14 -6.18 17.70
N SER A 118 -9.06 -5.96 16.95
CA SER A 118 -7.99 -6.95 16.77
C SER A 118 -7.32 -7.31 18.10
N GLY A 119 -6.91 -6.30 18.89
CA GLY A 119 -6.35 -6.52 20.22
C GLY A 119 -7.34 -7.19 21.18
N PHE A 120 -8.61 -6.77 21.15
CA PHE A 120 -9.68 -7.40 21.95
C PHE A 120 -9.84 -8.88 21.60
N GLN A 121 -9.81 -9.22 20.32
CA GLN A 121 -9.96 -10.57 19.80
C GLN A 121 -8.81 -11.49 20.23
N PHE A 122 -7.57 -10.99 20.24
CA PHE A 122 -6.41 -11.74 20.76
C PHE A 122 -6.59 -12.13 22.24
N THR A 123 -6.96 -11.18 23.10
CA THR A 123 -7.22 -11.46 24.52
C THR A 123 -8.42 -12.39 24.72
N LEU A 124 -9.44 -12.25 23.88
CA LEU A 124 -10.61 -13.13 23.90
C LEU A 124 -10.23 -14.57 23.52
N ALA A 125 -9.37 -14.75 22.52
CA ALA A 125 -8.85 -16.06 22.11
C ALA A 125 -8.12 -16.74 23.27
N SER A 126 -7.23 -16.01 23.94
CA SER A 126 -6.48 -16.48 25.11
C SER A 126 -7.40 -16.94 26.25
N LYS A 127 -8.52 -16.24 26.48
CA LYS A 127 -9.52 -16.62 27.49
C LYS A 127 -10.35 -17.85 27.12
N ILE A 128 -10.73 -17.98 25.86
CA ILE A 128 -11.50 -19.14 25.38
C ILE A 128 -10.63 -20.39 25.49
N PHE A 129 -9.36 -20.29 25.10
CA PHE A 129 -8.40 -21.39 25.19
C PHE A 129 -8.08 -21.78 26.64
N SER A 130 -7.84 -20.78 27.51
CA SER A 130 -7.49 -21.00 28.94
C SER A 130 -8.60 -21.55 29.82
N ARG A 131 -9.83 -21.64 29.32
CA ARG A 131 -10.94 -22.31 30.04
C ARG A 131 -10.85 -23.83 29.97
N GLU A 132 -10.09 -24.39 29.03
CA GLU A 132 -10.04 -25.83 28.82
C GLU A 132 -9.01 -26.56 29.70
N LYS A 133 -8.01 -25.87 30.30
CA LYS A 133 -7.01 -26.53 31.17
C LYS A 133 -6.56 -25.70 32.40
N LYS A 134 -5.83 -26.36 33.30
CA LYS A 134 -5.39 -25.85 34.60
C LYS A 134 -4.25 -24.81 34.53
N ASP A 135 -3.40 -24.86 33.49
CA ASP A 135 -2.24 -23.97 33.37
C ASP A 135 -2.48 -22.82 32.38
N LYS A 136 -2.93 -21.69 32.93
CA LYS A 136 -3.30 -20.50 32.16
C LYS A 136 -2.11 -19.83 31.47
N ALA A 137 -0.91 -19.94 32.04
CA ALA A 137 0.29 -19.28 31.50
C ALA A 137 0.80 -20.02 30.26
N TYR A 138 0.88 -21.35 30.34
CA TYR A 138 1.24 -22.19 29.19
C TYR A 138 0.25 -22.00 28.02
N GLU A 139 -1.04 -21.85 28.31
CA GLU A 139 -2.06 -21.71 27.27
C GLU A 139 -2.07 -20.34 26.58
N ALA A 140 -1.83 -19.25 27.33
CA ALA A 140 -1.62 -17.94 26.74
C ALA A 140 -0.38 -17.94 25.83
N SER A 141 0.71 -18.59 26.24
CA SER A 141 1.91 -18.72 25.42
C SER A 141 1.66 -19.48 24.11
N LYS A 142 0.79 -20.50 24.13
CA LYS A 142 0.45 -21.26 22.92
C LYS A 142 -0.39 -20.44 21.93
N VAL A 143 -1.34 -19.64 22.43
CA VAL A 143 -2.11 -18.72 21.58
C VAL A 143 -1.18 -17.69 20.94
N TYR A 144 -0.25 -17.12 21.72
CA TYR A 144 0.75 -16.20 21.21
C TYR A 144 1.63 -16.82 20.11
N VAL A 145 2.13 -18.05 20.29
CA VAL A 145 2.93 -18.74 19.26
C VAL A 145 2.14 -18.95 17.96
N LEU A 146 0.85 -19.32 18.04
CA LEU A 146 0.01 -19.52 16.85
C LEU A 146 -0.30 -18.22 16.13
N ASP A 147 -0.53 -17.16 16.89
CA ASP A 147 -0.71 -15.81 16.38
C ASP A 147 0.55 -15.35 15.62
N SER A 148 1.74 -15.50 16.22
CA SER A 148 3.02 -15.19 15.57
C SER A 148 3.30 -16.03 14.32
N ILE A 149 2.85 -17.28 14.26
CA ILE A 149 2.91 -18.09 13.03
C ILE A 149 2.01 -17.47 11.96
N GLY A 150 0.82 -17.01 12.34
CA GLY A 150 -0.07 -16.24 11.48
C GLY A 150 0.59 -14.99 10.93
N ASP A 151 1.22 -14.19 11.81
CA ASP A 151 1.95 -12.98 11.42
C ASP A 151 3.07 -13.28 10.41
N LEU A 152 3.86 -14.32 10.66
CA LEU A 152 4.94 -14.71 9.75
C LEU A 152 4.40 -15.13 8.38
N LEU A 153 3.34 -15.94 8.36
CA LEU A 153 2.72 -16.39 7.10
C LEU A 153 2.08 -15.22 6.35
N GLY A 154 1.41 -14.30 7.05
CA GLY A 154 0.79 -13.12 6.44
C GLY A 154 1.81 -12.19 5.83
N GLY A 155 2.88 -11.86 6.57
CA GLY A 155 3.98 -11.04 6.06
C GLY A 155 4.66 -11.68 4.85
N PHE A 156 5.01 -12.96 4.94
CA PHE A 156 5.62 -13.70 3.82
C PHE A 156 4.70 -13.73 2.59
N PHE A 157 3.43 -14.08 2.78
CA PHE A 157 2.49 -14.20 1.66
C PHE A 157 2.24 -12.85 0.99
N PHE A 158 2.18 -11.76 1.77
CA PHE A 158 2.08 -10.42 1.21
C PHE A 158 3.33 -10.04 0.40
N SER A 159 4.51 -10.15 1.00
CA SER A 159 5.77 -9.67 0.40
C SER A 159 6.20 -10.44 -0.85
N TYR A 160 5.86 -11.72 -0.96
CA TYR A 160 6.31 -12.56 -2.09
C TYR A 160 5.22 -12.85 -3.12
N PHE A 161 3.94 -12.66 -2.78
CA PHE A 161 2.84 -12.96 -3.69
C PHE A 161 1.91 -11.77 -3.85
N LEU A 162 1.24 -11.32 -2.79
CA LEU A 162 0.14 -10.37 -2.97
C LEU A 162 0.58 -9.05 -3.60
N VAL A 163 1.73 -8.51 -3.18
CA VAL A 163 2.22 -7.21 -3.67
C VAL A 163 2.46 -7.18 -5.20
N PHE A 164 2.75 -8.34 -5.81
CA PHE A 164 3.05 -8.43 -7.24
C PHE A 164 1.81 -8.61 -8.13
N PHE A 165 0.72 -9.16 -7.57
CA PHE A 165 -0.45 -9.58 -8.37
C PHE A 165 -1.74 -8.84 -8.03
N PHE A 166 -1.84 -8.26 -6.83
CA PHE A 166 -3.09 -7.71 -6.32
C PHE A 166 -2.91 -6.28 -5.82
N ASP A 167 -3.94 -5.45 -6.04
CA ASP A 167 -4.05 -4.16 -5.38
C ASP A 167 -4.40 -4.32 -3.88
N SER A 168 -4.41 -3.20 -3.15
CA SER A 168 -4.71 -3.20 -1.71
C SER A 168 -6.13 -3.71 -1.38
N PHE A 169 -7.14 -3.37 -2.18
CA PHE A 169 -8.52 -3.81 -1.96
C PHE A 169 -8.73 -5.29 -2.29
N GLN A 170 -8.09 -5.77 -3.36
CA GLN A 170 -8.04 -7.18 -3.73
C GLN A 170 -7.30 -8.00 -2.66
N SER A 171 -6.21 -7.48 -2.10
CA SER A 171 -5.47 -8.14 -1.01
C SER A 171 -6.32 -8.28 0.25
N ILE A 172 -7.16 -7.28 0.56
CA ILE A 172 -8.11 -7.33 1.70
C ILE A 172 -9.19 -8.40 1.49
N SER A 173 -9.54 -8.76 0.25
CA SER A 173 -10.52 -9.84 -0.01
C SER A 173 -10.11 -11.16 0.64
N LEU A 174 -8.81 -11.44 0.72
CA LEU A 174 -8.27 -12.60 1.41
C LEU A 174 -8.50 -12.52 2.93
N ILE A 175 -8.32 -11.35 3.52
CA ILE A 175 -8.58 -11.10 4.95
C ILE A 175 -10.05 -11.35 5.27
N ILE A 176 -10.94 -10.78 4.46
CA ILE A 176 -12.40 -10.94 4.59
C ILE A 176 -12.77 -12.41 4.50
N PHE A 177 -12.27 -13.10 3.47
CA PHE A 177 -12.52 -14.51 3.27
C PHE A 177 -12.05 -15.36 4.47
N LEU A 178 -10.82 -15.17 4.94
CA LEU A 178 -10.25 -15.96 6.03
C LEU A 178 -11.00 -15.75 7.35
N ASN A 179 -11.34 -14.51 7.71
CA ASN A 179 -12.11 -14.21 8.93
C ASN A 179 -13.52 -14.78 8.87
N LEU A 180 -14.23 -14.59 7.74
CA LEU A 180 -15.57 -15.14 7.57
C LEU A 180 -15.56 -16.67 7.53
N PHE A 181 -14.58 -17.27 6.85
CA PHE A 181 -14.43 -18.74 6.80
C PHE A 181 -14.11 -19.33 8.17
N SER A 182 -13.23 -18.69 8.93
CA SER A 182 -12.93 -19.05 10.32
C SER A 182 -14.20 -19.03 11.18
N GLY A 183 -14.96 -17.93 11.14
CA GLY A 183 -16.23 -17.79 11.84
C GLY A 183 -17.27 -18.83 11.41
N PHE A 184 -17.32 -19.19 10.12
CA PHE A 184 -18.21 -20.23 9.60
C PHE A 184 -17.90 -21.61 10.19
N LEU A 185 -16.61 -21.96 10.27
CA LEU A 185 -16.15 -23.22 10.86
C LEU A 185 -16.48 -23.28 12.36
N LEU A 186 -16.26 -22.19 13.09
CA LEU A 186 -16.54 -22.09 14.52
C LEU A 186 -18.03 -22.12 14.84
N SER A 187 -18.87 -21.57 13.97
CA SER A 187 -20.33 -21.51 14.11
C SER A 187 -20.99 -22.89 14.25
N LYS A 188 -20.34 -23.97 13.77
CA LYS A 188 -20.81 -25.36 13.98
C LYS A 188 -20.97 -25.74 15.45
N ASN A 189 -20.24 -25.08 16.37
CA ASN A 189 -20.23 -25.42 17.79
C ASN A 189 -21.20 -24.55 18.62
N LEU A 190 -22.01 -23.69 18.00
CA LEU A 190 -22.95 -22.78 18.67
C LEU A 190 -24.40 -23.25 18.58
N ARG A 191 -25.19 -22.93 19.62
CA ARG A 191 -26.66 -23.17 19.62
C ARG A 191 -27.35 -22.42 18.49
N ARG A 192 -26.99 -21.15 18.26
CA ARG A 192 -27.47 -20.32 17.14
C ARG A 192 -26.61 -20.45 15.87
N GLY A 193 -25.88 -21.56 15.72
CA GLY A 193 -24.90 -21.75 14.66
C GLY A 193 -25.46 -21.64 13.23
N ARG A 194 -26.75 -21.96 13.02
CA ARG A 194 -27.41 -21.83 11.71
C ARG A 194 -27.59 -20.37 11.29
N GLU A 195 -27.97 -19.51 12.23
CA GLU A 195 -28.14 -18.06 12.01
C GLU A 195 -26.81 -17.41 11.64
N PHE A 196 -25.74 -17.70 12.42
CA PHE A 196 -24.40 -17.20 12.12
C PHE A 196 -23.88 -17.67 10.76
N LYS A 197 -24.06 -18.96 10.41
CA LYS A 197 -23.66 -19.45 9.08
C LYS A 197 -24.41 -18.76 7.95
N ALA A 198 -25.72 -18.53 8.10
CA ALA A 198 -26.51 -17.83 7.11
C ALA A 198 -26.01 -16.39 6.93
N LEU A 199 -25.79 -15.66 8.03
CA LEU A 199 -25.23 -14.31 8.01
C LEU A 199 -23.85 -14.26 7.36
N ILE A 200 -22.94 -15.14 7.78
CA ILE A 200 -21.57 -15.21 7.24
C ILE A 200 -21.58 -15.55 5.75
N SER A 201 -22.43 -16.49 5.32
CA SER A 201 -22.54 -16.86 3.90
C SER A 201 -23.10 -15.70 3.09
N PHE A 202 -24.11 -15.00 3.60
CA PHE A 202 -24.64 -13.78 2.99
C PHE A 202 -23.57 -12.70 2.87
N LEU A 203 -22.81 -12.42 3.93
CA LEU A 203 -21.73 -11.44 3.92
C LEU A 203 -20.60 -11.84 2.96
N ALA A 204 -20.24 -13.12 2.90
CA ALA A 204 -19.22 -13.61 1.96
C ALA A 204 -19.66 -13.39 0.51
N ILE A 205 -20.92 -13.69 0.18
CA ILE A 205 -21.48 -13.44 -1.16
C ILE A 205 -21.55 -11.93 -1.43
N PHE A 206 -22.02 -11.13 -0.47
CA PHE A 206 -22.11 -9.69 -0.59
C PHE A 206 -20.74 -9.06 -0.89
N PHE A 207 -19.70 -9.39 -0.10
CA PHE A 207 -18.36 -8.86 -0.31
C PHE A 207 -17.72 -9.38 -1.60
N PHE A 208 -17.97 -10.64 -1.97
CA PHE A 208 -17.53 -11.16 -3.27
C PHE A 208 -18.14 -10.38 -4.44
N ILE A 209 -19.45 -10.10 -4.40
CA ILE A 209 -20.11 -9.28 -5.43
C ILE A 209 -19.57 -7.84 -5.40
N LEU A 210 -19.46 -7.22 -4.22
CA LEU A 210 -18.96 -5.85 -4.08
C LEU A 210 -17.55 -5.70 -4.69
N LEU A 211 -16.62 -6.57 -4.32
CA LEU A 211 -15.23 -6.49 -4.77
C LEU A 211 -15.01 -6.95 -6.21
N SER A 212 -15.92 -7.77 -6.77
CA SER A 212 -15.84 -8.20 -8.18
C SER A 212 -16.47 -7.20 -9.15
N GLN A 213 -17.54 -6.52 -8.73
CA GLN A 213 -18.27 -5.58 -9.59
C GLN A 213 -17.71 -4.16 -9.51
N PHE A 214 -17.20 -3.75 -8.34
CA PHE A 214 -16.71 -2.40 -8.11
C PHE A 214 -15.19 -2.40 -7.93
N ASN A 215 -14.50 -1.65 -8.78
CA ASN A 215 -13.08 -1.38 -8.57
C ASN A 215 -12.93 -0.26 -7.52
N LEU A 216 -12.99 -0.66 -6.25
CA LEU A 216 -12.87 0.28 -5.12
C LEU A 216 -11.55 1.05 -5.13
N SER A 217 -10.49 0.46 -5.69
CA SER A 217 -9.20 1.14 -5.85
C SER A 217 -9.35 2.33 -6.80
N LEU A 218 -9.87 2.11 -8.01
CA LEU A 218 -10.11 3.18 -8.99
C LEU A 218 -11.06 4.25 -8.44
N ILE A 219 -12.15 3.85 -7.79
CA ILE A 219 -13.12 4.79 -7.18
C ILE A 219 -12.42 5.67 -6.13
N SER A 220 -11.60 5.06 -5.26
CA SER A 220 -10.85 5.82 -4.26
C SER A 220 -9.88 6.80 -4.91
N THR A 221 -9.17 6.37 -5.96
CA THR A 221 -8.22 7.22 -6.70
C THR A 221 -8.93 8.36 -7.44
N GLU A 222 -10.07 8.10 -8.09
CA GLU A 222 -10.87 9.14 -8.75
C GLU A 222 -11.37 10.20 -7.77
N ILE A 223 -11.82 9.79 -6.58
CA ILE A 223 -12.18 10.73 -5.52
C ILE A 223 -10.94 11.52 -5.09
N GLN A 224 -9.83 10.84 -4.80
CA GLN A 224 -8.58 11.44 -4.33
C GLN A 224 -8.07 12.53 -5.28
N PHE A 225 -8.09 12.29 -6.60
CA PHE A 225 -7.55 13.23 -7.59
C PHE A 225 -8.56 14.22 -8.16
N SER A 226 -9.83 14.18 -7.76
CA SER A 226 -10.86 15.14 -8.18
C SER A 226 -10.41 16.60 -7.93
N PRO A 227 -10.55 17.53 -8.89
CA PRO A 227 -11.31 17.43 -10.15
C PRO A 227 -10.50 16.95 -11.36
N GLN A 228 -9.29 16.41 -11.18
CA GLN A 228 -8.48 15.89 -12.27
C GLN A 228 -9.06 14.56 -12.78
N ARG A 229 -9.04 14.34 -14.10
CA ARG A 229 -9.49 13.08 -14.68
C ARG A 229 -8.39 12.04 -14.56
N VAL A 230 -8.65 10.92 -13.89
CA VAL A 230 -7.72 9.79 -13.84
C VAL A 230 -7.73 9.07 -15.20
N LEU A 231 -6.55 8.92 -15.81
CA LEU A 231 -6.37 8.27 -17.11
C LEU A 231 -5.79 6.85 -16.99
N ALA A 232 -4.94 6.63 -16.00
CA ALA A 232 -4.37 5.33 -15.69
C ALA A 232 -3.99 5.23 -14.21
N GLN A 233 -4.06 4.02 -13.69
CA GLN A 233 -3.58 3.64 -12.38
C GLN A 233 -2.86 2.29 -12.54
N GLU A 234 -1.60 2.23 -12.12
CA GLU A 234 -0.77 1.02 -12.19
C GLU A 234 -0.10 0.79 -10.84
N ASN A 235 -0.05 -0.46 -10.39
CA ASN A 235 0.72 -0.83 -9.20
C ASN A 235 2.05 -1.43 -9.63
N SER A 236 3.15 -0.86 -9.13
CA SER A 236 4.47 -1.47 -9.19
C SER A 236 4.86 -1.99 -7.81
N ILE A 237 6.03 -2.64 -7.76
CA ILE A 237 6.65 -3.06 -6.50
C ILE A 237 7.22 -1.87 -5.71
N TYR A 238 7.38 -0.72 -6.36
CA TYR A 238 7.92 0.50 -5.78
C TYR A 238 6.81 1.44 -5.28
N GLY A 239 5.66 1.47 -5.97
CA GLY A 239 4.56 2.34 -5.59
C GLY A 239 3.29 2.16 -6.43
N ASN A 240 2.29 2.96 -6.10
CA ASN A 240 1.11 3.16 -6.93
C ASN A 240 1.34 4.35 -7.87
N LEU A 241 1.35 4.11 -9.18
CA LEU A 241 1.48 5.14 -10.19
C LEU A 241 0.10 5.57 -10.69
N VAL A 242 -0.13 6.88 -10.72
CA VAL A 242 -1.37 7.47 -11.23
C VAL A 242 -1.04 8.52 -12.29
N VAL A 243 -1.70 8.42 -13.44
CA VAL A 243 -1.66 9.45 -14.47
C VAL A 243 -3.01 10.15 -14.48
N THR A 244 -3.00 11.46 -14.28
CA THR A 244 -4.19 12.28 -14.36
C THR A 244 -4.06 13.32 -15.47
N GLN A 245 -5.19 13.91 -15.83
CA GLN A 245 -5.28 14.99 -16.79
C GLN A 245 -6.10 16.14 -16.21
N ARG A 246 -5.57 17.35 -16.37
CA ARG A 246 -6.30 18.60 -16.18
C ARG A 246 -6.09 19.46 -17.42
N GLU A 247 -7.16 19.70 -18.16
CA GLU A 247 -7.10 20.38 -19.47
C GLU A 247 -6.11 19.67 -20.40
N SER A 248 -5.08 20.36 -20.91
CA SER A 248 -4.03 19.78 -21.76
C SER A 248 -2.85 19.19 -20.97
N GLN A 249 -2.76 19.44 -19.66
CA GLN A 249 -1.65 19.01 -18.82
C GLN A 249 -1.89 17.59 -18.29
N LEU A 250 -0.91 16.71 -18.49
CA LEU A 250 -0.82 15.41 -17.83
C LEU A 250 0.03 15.54 -16.57
N ASN A 251 -0.38 14.86 -15.51
CA ASN A 251 0.34 14.79 -14.25
C ASN A 251 0.61 13.34 -13.89
N PHE A 252 1.85 13.05 -13.51
CA PHE A 252 2.29 11.73 -13.08
C PHE A 252 2.55 11.77 -11.58
N TYR A 253 2.00 10.80 -10.88
CA TYR A 253 2.14 10.66 -9.44
C TYR A 253 2.63 9.26 -9.08
N GLU A 254 3.45 9.16 -8.04
CA GLU A 254 3.81 7.91 -7.37
C GLU A 254 3.45 8.00 -5.89
N ASN A 255 2.61 7.08 -5.38
CA ASN A 255 2.07 7.13 -4.02
C ASN A 255 1.50 8.52 -3.71
N SER A 256 0.74 9.06 -4.68
CA SER A 256 0.21 10.42 -4.68
C SER A 256 1.27 11.55 -4.73
N PHE A 257 2.56 11.29 -4.55
CA PHE A 257 3.61 12.29 -4.71
C PHE A 257 3.75 12.71 -6.19
N PRO A 258 3.77 14.01 -6.52
CA PRO A 258 3.94 14.45 -7.90
C PRO A 258 5.36 14.12 -8.39
N LEU A 259 5.46 13.26 -9.41
CA LEU A 259 6.73 13.00 -10.09
C LEU A 259 7.06 14.14 -11.05
N PHE A 260 6.13 14.43 -11.96
CA PHE A 260 6.24 15.54 -12.91
C PHE A 260 4.89 15.86 -13.57
N SER A 261 4.84 17.03 -14.19
CA SER A 261 3.74 17.48 -15.03
C SER A 261 4.27 17.85 -16.41
N THR A 262 3.51 17.56 -17.46
CA THR A 262 3.86 17.97 -18.82
C THR A 262 3.80 19.49 -18.98
N GLY A 263 4.62 20.04 -19.88
CA GLY A 263 4.60 21.47 -20.18
C GLY A 263 5.44 22.33 -19.22
N ASN A 264 6.09 21.73 -18.22
CA ASN A 264 7.06 22.42 -17.36
C ASN A 264 8.45 22.47 -18.01
N ASN A 265 8.55 23.17 -19.15
CA ASN A 265 9.81 23.28 -19.90
C ASN A 265 10.90 23.96 -19.07
N PHE A 266 10.53 24.96 -18.25
CA PHE A 266 11.48 25.67 -17.39
C PHE A 266 12.25 24.72 -16.47
N SER A 267 11.55 23.83 -15.76
CA SER A 267 12.22 22.87 -14.86
C SER A 267 13.10 21.87 -15.62
N ASN A 268 12.66 21.40 -16.79
CA ASN A 268 13.46 20.49 -17.61
C ASN A 268 14.72 21.17 -18.15
N GLU A 269 14.60 22.42 -18.63
CA GLU A 269 15.72 23.23 -19.11
C GLU A 269 16.74 23.48 -18.00
N GLU A 270 16.28 23.84 -16.79
CA GLU A 270 17.12 24.10 -15.63
C GLU A 270 17.93 22.87 -15.21
N LYS A 271 17.27 21.70 -15.14
CA LYS A 271 17.90 20.42 -14.76
C LYS A 271 19.00 19.98 -15.72
N ILE A 272 18.88 20.34 -17.00
CA ILE A 272 19.73 19.81 -18.07
C ILE A 272 20.79 20.82 -18.49
N HIS A 273 20.40 22.05 -18.82
CA HIS A 273 21.30 23.00 -19.45
C HIS A 273 22.41 23.50 -18.53
N TYR A 274 22.18 23.59 -17.21
CA TYR A 274 23.27 23.97 -16.29
C TYR A 274 24.42 22.97 -16.28
N ALA A 275 24.13 21.67 -16.38
CA ALA A 275 25.16 20.64 -16.48
C ALA A 275 25.76 20.60 -17.89
N MET A 276 24.93 20.60 -18.92
CA MET A 276 25.38 20.42 -20.30
C MET A 276 26.14 21.63 -20.85
N LEU A 277 25.89 22.85 -20.36
CA LEU A 277 26.67 24.04 -20.73
C LEU A 277 28.12 23.99 -20.22
N GLN A 278 28.43 23.18 -19.20
CA GLN A 278 29.81 22.98 -18.73
C GLN A 278 30.62 22.05 -19.64
N ASN A 279 29.93 21.20 -20.40
CA ASN A 279 30.54 20.31 -21.39
C ASN A 279 29.67 20.21 -22.65
N PRO A 280 29.64 21.25 -23.51
CA PRO A 280 28.79 21.28 -24.69
C PRO A 280 29.13 20.20 -25.72
N SER A 281 30.36 19.69 -25.71
CA SER A 281 30.86 18.65 -26.61
C SER A 281 30.63 17.22 -26.08
N ALA A 282 29.75 17.04 -25.08
CA ALA A 282 29.43 15.72 -24.56
C ALA A 282 28.72 14.86 -25.63
N GLU A 283 29.20 13.64 -25.85
CA GLU A 283 28.63 12.69 -26.82
C GLU A 283 27.78 11.62 -26.11
N ARG A 284 28.16 11.27 -24.88
CA ARG A 284 27.52 10.21 -24.07
C ARG A 284 27.05 10.73 -22.73
N VAL A 285 25.75 10.65 -22.50
CA VAL A 285 25.11 11.11 -21.26
C VAL A 285 24.47 9.95 -20.51
N LEU A 286 24.74 9.85 -19.22
CA LEU A 286 23.97 9.02 -18.29
C LEU A 286 22.91 9.90 -17.62
N LEU A 287 21.63 9.53 -17.80
CA LEU A 287 20.51 10.16 -17.11
C LEU A 287 19.90 9.14 -16.15
N ILE A 288 19.95 9.42 -14.84
CA ILE A 288 19.32 8.58 -13.82
C ILE A 288 17.99 9.23 -13.42
N SER A 289 16.89 8.52 -13.68
CA SER A 289 15.51 8.97 -13.46
C SER A 289 15.14 10.22 -14.29
N GLY A 290 13.88 10.65 -14.20
CA GLY A 290 13.41 11.94 -14.73
C GLY A 290 13.25 12.05 -16.25
N GLY A 291 13.78 11.11 -17.02
CA GLY A 291 13.78 11.16 -18.50
C GLY A 291 12.40 11.37 -19.14
N ILE A 292 11.36 10.74 -18.59
CA ILE A 292 10.00 10.79 -19.14
C ILE A 292 9.38 12.20 -19.09
N SER A 293 9.83 13.07 -18.17
CA SER A 293 9.26 14.42 -18.02
C SER A 293 9.55 15.35 -19.21
N GLY A 294 10.51 14.97 -20.06
CA GLY A 294 10.97 15.77 -21.20
C GLY A 294 12.44 16.18 -21.10
N THR A 295 13.14 15.87 -20.00
CA THR A 295 14.59 16.16 -19.85
C THR A 295 15.45 15.51 -20.93
N MET A 296 15.09 14.34 -21.45
CA MET A 296 15.81 13.74 -22.58
C MET A 296 15.71 14.58 -23.85
N ASN A 297 14.57 15.25 -24.11
CA ASN A 297 14.42 16.14 -25.26
C ASN A 297 15.35 17.34 -25.15
N GLU A 298 15.57 17.85 -23.94
CA GLU A 298 16.50 18.94 -23.65
C GLU A 298 17.95 18.53 -23.90
N ILE A 299 18.33 17.29 -23.51
CA ILE A 299 19.66 16.73 -23.83
C ILE A 299 19.83 16.61 -25.35
N LEU A 300 18.79 16.15 -26.07
CA LEU A 300 18.83 15.97 -27.52
C LEU A 300 18.92 17.29 -28.32
N LYS A 301 18.77 18.46 -27.68
CA LYS A 301 19.05 19.76 -28.33
C LYS A 301 20.54 19.97 -28.64
N TYR A 302 21.43 19.23 -27.97
CA TYR A 302 22.87 19.27 -28.23
C TYR A 302 23.23 18.34 -29.40
N PRO A 303 23.73 18.88 -30.53
CA PRO A 303 23.90 18.11 -31.76
C PRO A 303 24.96 17.00 -31.65
N GLU A 304 25.96 17.17 -30.78
CA GLU A 304 27.05 16.22 -30.52
C GLU A 304 26.59 14.95 -29.81
N ILE A 305 25.39 14.94 -29.22
CA ILE A 305 24.89 13.78 -28.46
C ILE A 305 24.67 12.59 -29.39
N GLU A 306 25.42 11.53 -29.15
CA GLU A 306 25.30 10.25 -29.83
C GLU A 306 24.44 9.26 -29.05
N ARG A 307 24.53 9.27 -27.70
CA ARG A 307 23.88 8.28 -26.84
C ARG A 307 23.46 8.85 -25.49
N ILE A 308 22.22 8.56 -25.11
CA ILE A 308 21.67 8.78 -23.77
C ILE A 308 21.35 7.41 -23.17
N ASP A 309 22.05 7.01 -22.11
CA ASP A 309 21.62 5.89 -21.28
C ASP A 309 20.68 6.42 -20.20
N TYR A 310 19.38 6.17 -20.36
CA TYR A 310 18.34 6.51 -19.38
C TYR A 310 18.12 5.33 -18.45
N VAL A 311 18.42 5.51 -17.17
CA VAL A 311 18.29 4.49 -16.13
C VAL A 311 17.10 4.83 -15.25
N GLU A 312 16.11 3.94 -15.22
CA GLU A 312 14.88 4.09 -14.44
C GLU A 312 14.69 2.85 -13.54
N LEU A 313 14.34 3.08 -12.28
CA LEU A 313 14.13 2.01 -11.31
C LEU A 313 12.81 1.28 -11.59
N ASP A 314 11.75 2.03 -11.84
CA ASP A 314 10.41 1.49 -12.02
C ASP A 314 10.05 1.30 -13.52
N PRO A 315 9.95 0.05 -14.02
CA PRO A 315 9.54 -0.19 -15.40
C PRO A 315 8.16 0.36 -15.74
N LYS A 316 7.24 0.48 -14.76
CA LYS A 316 5.89 0.98 -14.99
C LYS A 316 5.87 2.47 -15.35
N ILE A 317 6.84 3.27 -14.86
CA ILE A 317 6.99 4.67 -15.26
C ILE A 317 7.29 4.76 -16.77
N ILE A 318 8.17 3.90 -17.28
CA ILE A 318 8.50 3.85 -18.71
C ILE A 318 7.30 3.37 -19.54
N GLU A 319 6.58 2.34 -19.08
CA GLU A 319 5.38 1.86 -19.78
C GLU A 319 4.33 2.96 -19.91
N LEU A 320 4.06 3.70 -18.83
CA LEU A 320 3.15 4.85 -18.83
C LEU A 320 3.69 5.98 -19.71
N GLY A 321 4.99 6.25 -19.66
CA GLY A 321 5.67 7.20 -20.54
C GLY A 321 5.50 6.86 -22.03
N ARG A 322 5.66 5.59 -22.41
CA ARG A 322 5.40 5.13 -23.79
C ARG A 322 3.93 5.28 -24.20
N LYS A 323 3.00 5.07 -23.26
CA LYS A 323 1.56 5.16 -23.52
C LYS A 323 1.07 6.60 -23.71
N PHE A 324 1.57 7.54 -22.89
CA PHE A 324 1.04 8.91 -22.84
C PHE A 324 1.99 9.97 -23.42
N LEU A 325 3.30 9.70 -23.43
CA LEU A 325 4.37 10.63 -23.81
C LEU A 325 5.37 9.98 -24.76
N SER A 326 4.87 9.19 -25.71
CA SER A 326 5.70 8.40 -26.63
C SER A 326 6.77 9.22 -27.34
N GLU A 327 6.47 10.49 -27.67
CA GLU A 327 7.40 11.43 -28.32
C GLU A 327 8.72 11.57 -27.56
N ASN A 328 8.68 11.58 -26.22
CA ASN A 328 9.87 11.76 -25.37
C ASN A 328 10.83 10.55 -25.42
N LEU A 329 10.40 9.42 -26.00
CA LEU A 329 11.15 8.17 -26.07
C LEU A 329 11.44 7.72 -27.51
N LYS A 330 11.11 8.54 -28.52
CA LYS A 330 11.22 8.12 -29.93
C LYS A 330 12.64 8.08 -30.49
N SER A 331 13.56 8.87 -29.93
CA SER A 331 14.91 8.98 -30.47
C SER A 331 15.67 7.66 -30.34
N GLU A 332 16.25 7.20 -31.45
CA GLU A 332 17.12 6.00 -31.47
C GLU A 332 18.39 6.18 -30.63
N ARG A 333 18.73 7.42 -30.27
CA ARG A 333 19.87 7.75 -29.39
C ARG A 333 19.59 7.43 -27.92
N ILE A 334 18.34 7.18 -27.54
CA ILE A 334 17.95 6.86 -26.16
C ILE A 334 17.99 5.35 -25.94
N ARG A 335 18.74 4.91 -24.92
CA ARG A 335 18.76 3.52 -24.45
C ARG A 335 18.22 3.46 -23.04
N VAL A 336 17.09 2.77 -22.88
CA VAL A 336 16.40 2.65 -21.61
C VAL A 336 16.88 1.41 -20.86
N HIS A 337 17.23 1.58 -19.59
CA HIS A 337 17.70 0.53 -18.69
C HIS A 337 16.84 0.51 -17.43
N ASN A 338 16.13 -0.60 -17.22
CA ASN A 338 15.23 -0.77 -16.08
C ASN A 338 15.99 -1.41 -14.90
N ILE A 339 16.69 -0.60 -14.12
CA ILE A 339 17.57 -1.05 -13.03
C ILE A 339 17.82 0.09 -12.04
N ASP A 340 18.12 -0.26 -10.78
CA ASP A 340 18.58 0.72 -9.78
C ASP A 340 19.82 1.48 -10.27
N GLY A 341 19.78 2.82 -10.22
CA GLY A 341 20.85 3.69 -10.70
C GLY A 341 22.18 3.48 -9.98
N ARG A 342 22.18 3.18 -8.68
CA ARG A 342 23.40 2.87 -7.92
C ARG A 342 23.98 1.53 -8.37
N LEU A 343 23.12 0.55 -8.63
CA LEU A 343 23.53 -0.75 -9.16
C LEU A 343 24.10 -0.62 -10.59
N TRP A 344 23.51 0.24 -11.43
CA TRP A 344 24.03 0.57 -12.75
C TRP A 344 25.43 1.16 -12.67
N VAL A 345 25.60 2.23 -11.89
CA VAL A 345 26.91 2.90 -11.70
C VAL A 345 27.96 1.91 -11.16
N LYS A 346 27.57 1.00 -10.27
CA LYS A 346 28.49 -0.01 -9.72
C LYS A 346 28.90 -1.10 -10.72
N LYS A 347 28.03 -1.48 -11.66
CA LYS A 347 28.23 -2.62 -12.56
C LYS A 347 28.64 -2.24 -13.98
N SER A 348 28.23 -1.05 -14.44
CA SER A 348 28.48 -0.61 -15.80
C SER A 348 29.97 -0.38 -16.03
N LYS A 349 30.42 -0.72 -17.24
CA LYS A 349 31.78 -0.43 -17.72
C LYS A 349 31.81 0.77 -18.68
N GLU A 350 30.64 1.33 -18.97
CA GLU A 350 30.49 2.49 -19.83
C GLU A 350 31.10 3.72 -19.16
N LYS A 351 31.63 4.63 -19.99
CA LYS A 351 32.07 5.95 -19.56
C LYS A 351 31.14 6.99 -20.16
N TYR A 352 30.90 8.05 -19.40
CA TYR A 352 29.99 9.13 -19.73
C TYR A 352 30.72 10.45 -19.65
N ASP A 353 30.43 11.34 -20.58
CA ASP A 353 30.98 12.70 -20.61
C ASP A 353 30.23 13.61 -19.63
N SER A 354 28.94 13.31 -19.42
CA SER A 354 28.09 13.97 -18.42
C SER A 354 27.18 12.94 -17.72
N VAL A 355 27.01 13.11 -16.42
CA VAL A 355 26.09 12.31 -15.60
C VAL A 355 25.08 13.25 -14.94
N ILE A 356 23.80 13.00 -15.18
CA ILE A 356 22.70 13.81 -14.66
C ILE A 356 21.83 12.90 -13.78
N ILE A 357 21.54 13.36 -12.57
CA ILE A 357 20.72 12.65 -11.59
C ILE A 357 19.46 13.47 -11.36
N ASP A 358 18.33 12.99 -11.89
CA ASP A 358 17.01 13.63 -11.80
C ASP A 358 16.04 12.72 -11.02
N LEU A 359 16.33 12.55 -9.73
CA LEU A 359 15.51 11.76 -8.83
C LEU A 359 14.30 12.56 -8.33
N PRO A 360 13.14 11.91 -8.08
CA PRO A 360 11.96 12.55 -7.51
C PRO A 360 12.17 13.10 -6.10
#